data_AF-A0A914TSH4-F1
#
_entry.id   AF-A0A914TSH4-F1
#
_cell.length_a   1.000
_cell.length_b   1.000
_cell.length_c   1.000
_cell.angle_alpha   90.00
_cell.angle_beta   90.00
_cell.angle_gamma   90.00
#
_symmetry.space_group_name_H-M   'P 1'
#
loop_
_entity.id
_entity.type
_entity.pdbx_description
1 polymer ?
#
loop_
_entity_poly.entity_id
_entity_poly.type
_entity_poly.pdbx_seq_one_letter_code
_entity_poly.pdbx_strand_id
1 'polypeptide(L)'
;MQSVLPSGSNRPISSSISSQFQKQKPVEWISSLIQRYQDQLPTNTGKPIDRETRQLLNTSHTCIINVSKHHLHLVVLALVRVLKGVNSSRWTSEVALSQSRLIVLETLLECLNEAEPTSGRNVERECCMKNVLEEMWILISCTRSGPIRNKAIAIVARVGALHSGLMLSRLERALQALKAEECDEEQNDLALAHLNIMSNVMFTSEYIVKIITLTNQLWPVRKEHLETVCNMLQSILWKWIEGNPTQFSTLQHTSNSQISEVCDALFLAMNTNELRRRAICWPVQMMLIAISPVGLCSLESQQDSESGLINLPAIVVAKKQFLDAIVTVVQTYVTNARPIWSGQVQYACHAAVNLCKCATFVTLSDFFIFNVVQSLIEHVKSVLLTGFRPREMDRKILVDCFVSLFRLKFDNDMFRICLSSSQTVLQLVLVEALCIISTQPRLHWWPKIDMIMSRSDQLRALLMSVIEKVLETDPINASSGHLPLSVSRVSDI
;
A
#
# COMPACT_ATOMS: atom_id res chain seq x y z
N MET A 1 72.61 62.82 20.01
CA MET A 1 71.82 62.69 18.77
C MET A 1 71.39 61.24 18.62
N GLN A 2 70.09 61.03 18.39
CA GLN A 2 69.43 59.86 17.75
C GLN A 2 69.59 58.47 18.41
N SER A 3 68.61 57.57 18.44
CA SER A 3 67.19 57.58 18.02
C SER A 3 66.58 56.25 18.48
N VAL A 4 65.35 56.29 19.00
CA VAL A 4 64.55 55.15 19.45
C VAL A 4 63.62 54.69 18.32
N LEU A 5 63.49 53.38 18.10
CA LEU A 5 62.42 52.74 17.33
C LEU A 5 61.81 51.61 18.19
N PRO A 6 60.48 51.53 18.38
CA PRO A 6 59.85 50.45 19.13
C PRO A 6 59.26 49.35 18.24
N SER A 7 59.27 48.14 18.78
CA SER A 7 58.70 46.89 18.29
C SER A 7 57.18 46.97 18.06
N GLY A 8 56.74 46.73 16.81
CA GLY A 8 55.34 46.62 16.41
C GLY A 8 54.80 45.19 16.58
N SER A 9 53.61 45.09 17.15
CA SER A 9 52.87 43.87 17.44
C SER A 9 52.11 43.35 16.21
N ASN A 10 52.28 42.06 15.88
CA ASN A 10 51.41 41.34 14.96
C ASN A 10 50.05 41.07 15.63
N ARG A 11 49.01 41.80 15.20
CA ARG A 11 47.60 41.43 15.45
C ARG A 11 47.04 40.68 14.24
N PRO A 12 46.41 39.50 14.40
CA PRO A 12 45.66 38.86 13.33
C PRO A 12 44.34 39.60 13.05
N ILE A 13 44.00 39.72 11.77
CA ILE A 13 42.75 40.31 11.28
C ILE A 13 41.58 39.35 11.58
N SER A 14 40.86 39.72 12.64
CA SER A 14 39.43 39.54 12.92
C SER A 14 38.70 38.24 12.50
N SER A 15 38.46 37.42 13.53
CA SER A 15 37.47 36.35 13.72
C SER A 15 35.99 36.83 13.80
N SER A 16 35.64 37.93 13.14
CA SER A 16 34.34 38.59 13.31
C SER A 16 33.21 38.05 12.44
N ILE A 17 33.48 37.30 11.37
CA ILE A 17 32.44 36.68 10.53
C ILE A 17 31.99 35.34 11.14
N SER A 18 32.90 34.58 11.75
CA SER A 18 32.61 33.28 12.37
C SER A 18 31.82 33.38 13.68
N SER A 19 31.83 34.52 14.35
CA SER A 19 31.20 34.72 15.66
C SER A 19 29.75 35.22 15.58
N GLN A 20 29.29 35.71 14.42
CA GLN A 20 27.89 36.12 14.22
C GLN A 20 26.96 34.92 14.02
N PHE A 21 27.44 33.81 13.43
CA PHE A 21 26.64 32.60 13.25
C PHE A 21 26.38 31.83 14.56
N GLN A 22 27.16 32.07 15.62
CA GLN A 22 27.01 31.36 16.90
C GLN A 22 25.89 31.89 17.80
N LYS A 23 25.18 32.97 17.42
CA LYS A 23 24.12 33.58 18.24
C LYS A 23 22.69 33.47 17.68
N GLN A 24 22.49 32.98 16.47
CA GLN A 24 21.13 32.77 15.94
C GLN A 24 20.57 31.44 16.44
N LYS A 25 19.36 31.46 17.01
CA LYS A 25 18.67 30.23 17.43
C LYS A 25 18.43 29.36 16.19
N PRO A 26 18.60 28.03 16.27
CA PRO A 26 18.38 27.12 15.14
C PRO A 26 17.10 27.37 14.33
N VAL A 27 16.03 27.77 15.03
CA VAL A 27 14.73 28.08 14.46
C VAL A 27 14.76 29.23 13.44
N GLU A 28 15.55 30.29 13.66
CA GLU A 28 15.50 31.52 12.85
C GLU A 28 16.12 31.32 11.46
N TRP A 29 17.28 30.67 11.40
CA TRP A 29 17.93 30.39 10.12
C TRP A 29 17.24 29.26 9.36
N ILE A 30 16.67 28.25 10.06
CA ILE A 30 15.83 27.23 9.44
C ILE A 30 14.60 27.90 8.82
N SER A 31 13.95 28.82 9.53
CA SER A 31 12.80 29.57 9.00
C SER A 31 13.18 30.38 7.77
N SER A 32 14.35 31.02 7.76
CA SER A 32 14.84 31.79 6.62
C SER A 32 15.14 30.92 5.39
N LEU A 33 15.72 29.73 5.61
CA LEU A 33 15.96 28.74 4.56
C LEU A 33 14.64 28.23 3.97
N ILE A 34 13.66 27.89 4.82
CA ILE A 34 12.34 27.41 4.39
C ILE A 34 11.58 28.51 3.65
N GLN A 35 11.66 29.76 4.10
CA GLN A 35 11.03 30.88 3.42
C GLN A 35 11.58 31.05 2.00
N ARG A 36 12.92 31.03 1.83
CA ARG A 36 13.55 31.09 0.50
C ARG A 36 13.09 29.95 -0.40
N TYR A 37 13.03 28.73 0.14
CA TYR A 37 12.54 27.58 -0.57
C TYR A 37 11.07 27.74 -0.99
N GLN A 38 10.21 28.26 -0.10
CA GLN A 38 8.81 28.55 -0.38
C GLN A 38 8.66 29.61 -1.48
N ASP A 39 9.41 30.71 -1.43
CA ASP A 39 9.34 31.80 -2.41
C ASP A 39 9.72 31.33 -3.83
N GLN A 40 10.54 30.28 -3.94
CA GLN A 40 10.98 29.68 -5.20
C GLN A 40 9.95 28.72 -5.83
N LEU A 41 8.87 28.38 -5.12
CA LEU A 41 7.87 27.43 -5.62
C LEU A 41 7.05 28.02 -6.79
N PRO A 42 6.63 27.19 -7.78
CA PRO A 42 5.77 27.62 -8.89
C PRO A 42 4.52 28.41 -8.49
N THR A 43 3.93 28.04 -7.35
CA THR A 43 2.75 28.72 -6.80
C THR A 43 3.00 30.15 -6.34
N ASN A 44 4.24 30.52 -6.00
CA ASN A 44 4.59 31.86 -5.55
C ASN A 44 5.27 32.69 -6.64
N THR A 45 5.97 32.04 -7.56
CA THR A 45 6.61 32.71 -8.71
C THR A 45 5.63 33.02 -9.83
N GLY A 46 4.53 32.26 -9.95
CA GLY A 46 3.52 32.42 -10.99
C GLY A 46 4.03 32.12 -12.41
N LYS A 47 5.24 31.58 -12.53
CA LYS A 47 5.94 31.31 -13.80
C LYS A 47 6.34 29.84 -13.89
N PRO A 48 6.46 29.27 -15.10
CA PRO A 48 7.08 27.96 -15.28
C PRO A 48 8.51 27.98 -14.71
N ILE A 49 8.94 26.86 -14.13
CA ILE A 49 10.30 26.73 -13.58
C ILE A 49 11.32 26.85 -14.70
N ASP A 50 12.04 27.98 -14.75
CA ASP A 50 13.21 28.15 -15.60
C ASP A 50 14.44 27.42 -15.02
N ARG A 51 15.53 27.38 -15.80
CA ARG A 51 16.75 26.64 -15.43
C ARG A 51 17.38 27.18 -14.14
N GLU A 52 17.40 28.49 -13.96
CA GLU A 52 18.02 29.14 -12.79
C GLU A 52 17.21 28.91 -11.52
N THR A 53 15.88 29.11 -11.58
CA THR A 53 14.97 28.82 -10.47
C THR A 53 15.06 27.35 -10.07
N ARG A 54 15.21 26.44 -11.04
CA ARG A 54 15.42 25.01 -10.76
C ARG A 54 16.72 24.74 -9.99
N GLN A 55 17.82 25.38 -10.39
CA GLN A 55 19.10 25.22 -9.71
C GLN A 55 19.06 25.77 -8.28
N LEU A 56 18.44 26.93 -8.08
CA LEU A 56 18.26 27.53 -6.77
C LEU A 56 17.38 26.66 -5.87
N LEU A 57 16.28 26.14 -6.42
CA LEU A 57 15.38 25.23 -5.72
C LEU A 57 16.11 23.94 -5.31
N ASN A 58 16.91 23.34 -6.20
CA ASN A 58 17.72 22.16 -5.91
C ASN A 58 18.75 22.44 -4.81
N THR A 59 19.35 23.63 -4.80
CA THR A 59 20.29 24.04 -3.75
C THR A 59 19.59 24.15 -2.40
N SER A 60 18.45 24.86 -2.35
CA SER A 60 17.61 24.98 -1.16
C SER A 60 17.18 23.61 -0.65
N HIS A 61 16.74 22.73 -1.57
CA HIS A 61 16.36 21.35 -1.29
C HIS A 61 17.48 20.57 -0.60
N THR A 62 18.68 20.49 -1.19
CA THR A 62 19.82 19.79 -0.59
C THR A 62 20.22 20.35 0.77
N CYS A 63 20.17 21.69 0.95
CA CYS A 63 20.38 22.30 2.25
C CYS A 63 19.35 21.84 3.28
N ILE A 64 18.06 21.81 2.91
CA ILE A 64 16.98 21.34 3.79
C ILE A 64 17.19 19.89 4.20
N ILE A 65 17.57 19.01 3.26
CA ILE A 65 17.87 17.60 3.56
C ILE A 65 19.03 17.49 4.56
N ASN A 66 20.12 18.24 4.37
CA ASN A 66 21.26 18.19 5.30
C ASN A 66 20.91 18.69 6.70
N VAL A 67 20.06 19.72 6.78
CA VAL A 67 19.60 20.30 8.05
C VAL A 67 18.65 19.35 8.77
N SER A 68 17.82 18.60 8.04
CA SER A 68 16.84 17.67 8.62
C SER A 68 17.51 16.56 9.43
N LYS A 69 18.75 16.16 9.09
CA LYS A 69 19.53 15.15 9.82
C LYS A 69 19.70 15.47 11.31
N HIS A 70 19.79 16.75 11.65
CA HIS A 70 19.96 17.20 13.04
C HIS A 70 18.70 17.88 13.61
N HIS A 71 17.85 18.44 12.76
CA HIS A 71 16.68 19.23 13.15
C HIS A 71 15.38 18.77 12.47
N LEU A 72 15.20 17.46 12.31
CA LEU A 72 14.09 16.85 11.56
C LEU A 72 12.72 17.45 11.91
N HIS A 73 12.37 17.52 13.19
CA HIS A 73 11.05 17.98 13.62
C HIS A 73 10.75 19.43 13.21
N LEU A 74 11.75 20.33 13.28
CA LEU A 74 11.59 21.74 12.85
C LEU A 74 11.39 21.83 11.35
N VAL A 75 12.22 21.10 10.59
CA VAL A 75 12.16 21.07 9.12
C VAL A 75 10.84 20.50 8.64
N VAL A 76 10.44 19.32 9.15
CA VAL A 76 9.19 18.66 8.77
C VAL A 76 7.99 19.54 9.10
N LEU A 77 7.94 20.13 10.29
CA LEU A 77 6.84 21.03 10.66
C LEU A 77 6.77 22.27 9.75
N ALA A 78 7.93 22.81 9.35
CA ALA A 78 7.99 23.94 8.43
C ALA A 78 7.56 23.54 7.01
N LEU A 79 7.98 22.38 6.50
CA LEU A 79 7.55 21.85 5.20
C LEU A 79 6.05 21.55 5.16
N VAL A 80 5.46 21.03 6.24
CA VAL A 80 4.00 20.85 6.34
C VAL A 80 3.27 22.20 6.30
N ARG A 81 3.81 23.25 6.93
CA ARG A 81 3.27 24.61 6.82
C ARG A 81 3.35 25.13 5.37
N VAL A 82 4.46 24.91 4.68
CA VAL A 82 4.59 25.26 3.26
C VAL A 82 3.55 24.50 2.42
N LEU A 83 3.38 23.19 2.64
CA LEU A 83 2.40 22.37 1.93
C LEU A 83 0.96 22.87 2.13
N LYS A 84 0.59 23.22 3.37
CA LYS A 84 -0.72 23.85 3.67
C LYS A 84 -0.89 25.20 2.95
N GLY A 85 0.17 25.99 2.86
CA GLY A 85 0.19 27.23 2.09
C GLY A 85 -0.01 26.99 0.58
N VAL A 86 0.68 25.99 0.03
CA VAL A 86 0.50 25.56 -1.37
C VAL A 86 -0.95 25.11 -1.60
N ASN A 87 -1.50 24.27 -0.71
CA ASN A 87 -2.86 23.74 -0.85
C ASN A 87 -3.96 24.81 -0.75
N SER A 88 -3.71 25.90 -0.02
CA SER A 88 -4.66 27.01 0.12
C SER A 88 -4.53 28.09 -0.96
N SER A 89 -3.56 27.97 -1.88
CA SER A 89 -3.33 28.96 -2.94
C SER A 89 -4.47 29.00 -3.96
N ARG A 90 -5.16 30.15 -4.06
CA ARG A 90 -6.35 30.34 -4.92
C ARG A 90 -6.05 30.89 -6.32
N TRP A 91 -4.85 31.44 -6.54
CA TRP A 91 -4.54 32.25 -7.75
C TRP A 91 -3.51 31.60 -8.67
N THR A 92 -3.37 30.27 -8.60
CA THR A 92 -2.31 29.54 -9.32
C THR A 92 -2.89 28.54 -10.30
N SER A 93 -2.20 28.32 -11.42
CA SER A 93 -2.60 27.29 -12.37
C SER A 93 -2.51 25.91 -11.74
N GLU A 94 -3.37 24.98 -12.16
CA GLU A 94 -3.39 23.60 -11.65
C GLU A 94 -2.03 22.89 -11.84
N VAL A 95 -1.33 23.22 -12.93
CA VAL A 95 0.02 22.73 -13.21
C VAL A 95 1.02 23.23 -12.16
N ALA A 96 1.03 24.53 -11.85
CA ALA A 96 1.91 25.10 -10.85
C ALA A 96 1.60 24.54 -9.45
N LEU A 97 0.32 24.41 -9.11
CA LEU A 97 -0.14 23.80 -7.86
C LEU A 97 0.34 22.35 -7.72
N SER A 98 0.18 21.55 -8.77
CA SER A 98 0.61 20.14 -8.78
C SER A 98 2.12 20.01 -8.70
N GLN A 99 2.88 20.85 -9.41
CA GLN A 99 4.34 20.88 -9.35
C GLN A 99 4.84 21.28 -7.97
N SER A 100 4.32 22.36 -7.38
CA SER A 100 4.67 22.78 -6.01
C SER A 100 4.40 21.67 -5.00
N ARG A 101 3.23 21.00 -5.09
CA ARG A 101 2.92 19.86 -4.22
C ARG A 101 3.96 18.75 -4.34
N LEU A 102 4.30 18.34 -5.56
CA LEU A 102 5.27 17.27 -5.79
C LEU A 102 6.66 17.62 -5.23
N ILE A 103 7.12 18.85 -5.45
CA ILE A 103 8.40 19.36 -4.96
C ILE A 103 8.47 19.32 -3.42
N VAL A 104 7.41 19.82 -2.75
CA VAL A 104 7.35 19.81 -1.28
C VAL A 104 7.25 18.39 -0.72
N LEU A 105 6.43 17.52 -1.33
CA LEU A 105 6.31 16.12 -0.94
C LEU A 105 7.60 15.34 -1.14
N GLU A 106 8.33 15.61 -2.23
CA GLU A 106 9.64 15.00 -2.50
C GLU A 106 10.66 15.38 -1.42
N THR A 107 10.80 16.67 -1.14
CA THR A 107 11.69 17.17 -0.08
C THR A 107 11.35 16.58 1.28
N LEU A 108 10.05 16.52 1.60
CA LEU A 108 9.56 15.95 2.85
C LEU A 108 9.90 14.45 2.95
N LEU A 109 9.67 13.69 1.87
CA LEU A 109 9.97 12.27 1.83
C LEU A 109 11.47 12.02 2.00
N GLU A 110 12.33 12.78 1.32
CA GLU A 110 13.78 12.65 1.46
C GLU A 110 14.26 12.99 2.87
N CYS A 111 13.71 14.03 3.50
CA CYS A 111 14.01 14.35 4.90
C CYS A 111 13.66 13.18 5.84
N LEU A 112 12.53 12.51 5.60
CA LEU A 112 12.11 11.35 6.39
C LEU A 112 12.93 10.10 6.06
N ASN A 113 13.42 9.95 4.83
CA ASN A 113 14.29 8.84 4.45
C ASN A 113 15.63 8.89 5.18
N GLU A 114 16.22 10.09 5.34
CA GLU A 114 17.45 10.30 6.11
C GLU A 114 17.26 10.16 7.64
N ALA A 115 16.03 10.04 8.13
CA ALA A 115 15.77 9.93 9.55
C ALA A 115 16.02 8.50 10.08
N GLU A 116 16.62 8.38 11.25
CA GLU A 116 16.76 7.10 11.95
C GLU A 116 15.60 6.89 12.95
N PRO A 117 15.18 5.62 13.17
CA PRO A 117 14.25 5.30 14.25
C PRO A 117 14.85 5.72 15.60
N THR A 118 14.11 6.50 16.38
CA THR A 118 14.62 6.98 17.68
C THR A 118 14.50 5.92 18.76
N SER A 119 15.57 5.71 19.52
CA SER A 119 15.55 4.97 20.78
C SER A 119 14.85 5.81 21.87
N GLY A 120 13.53 5.63 22.01
CA GLY A 120 12.73 6.25 23.07
C GLY A 120 11.65 7.20 22.58
N ARG A 121 10.75 7.57 23.49
CA ARG A 121 9.58 8.40 23.21
C ARG A 121 9.97 9.88 23.15
N ASN A 122 9.68 10.54 22.03
CA ASN A 122 9.85 12.00 21.88
C ASN A 122 8.50 12.61 21.46
N VAL A 123 7.84 13.28 22.40
CA VAL A 123 6.47 13.82 22.25
C VAL A 123 6.40 14.88 21.14
N GLU A 124 7.41 15.74 21.02
CA GLU A 124 7.45 16.78 19.98
C GLU A 124 7.54 16.17 18.58
N ARG A 125 8.38 15.14 18.42
CA ARG A 125 8.47 14.37 17.16
C ARG A 125 7.17 13.64 16.87
N GLU A 126 6.55 12.99 17.85
CA GLU A 126 5.25 12.33 17.68
C GLU A 126 4.15 13.31 17.24
N CYS A 127 4.09 14.50 17.85
CA CYS A 127 3.14 15.55 17.48
C CYS A 127 3.40 16.06 16.04
N CYS A 128 4.67 16.25 15.68
CA CYS A 128 5.06 16.62 14.33
C CYS A 128 4.59 15.58 13.29
N MET A 129 4.86 14.30 13.54
CA MET A 129 4.43 13.21 12.65
C MET A 129 2.91 13.07 12.59
N LYS A 130 2.21 13.38 13.68
CA LYS A 130 0.75 13.47 13.68
C LYS A 130 0.23 14.46 12.64
N ASN A 131 0.83 15.65 12.57
CA ASN A 131 0.46 16.69 11.60
C ASN A 131 0.79 16.27 10.16
N VAL A 132 1.89 15.55 9.96
CA VAL A 132 2.24 15.00 8.63
C VAL A 132 1.15 14.03 8.15
N LEU A 133 0.76 13.07 9.00
CA LEU A 133 -0.25 12.07 8.64
C LEU A 133 -1.61 12.70 8.29
N GLU A 134 -2.02 13.73 9.03
CA GLU A 134 -3.26 14.48 8.75
C GLU A 134 -3.22 15.16 7.38
N GLU A 135 -2.11 15.80 7.02
CA GLU A 135 -1.98 16.45 5.71
C GLU A 135 -1.90 15.42 4.57
N MET A 136 -1.22 14.28 4.79
CA MET A 136 -1.15 13.21 3.80
C MET A 136 -2.52 12.57 3.55
N TRP A 137 -3.35 12.43 4.59
CA TRP A 137 -4.71 11.93 4.45
C TRP A 137 -5.56 12.79 3.51
N ILE A 138 -5.50 14.11 3.65
CA ILE A 138 -6.21 15.05 2.77
C ILE A 138 -5.82 14.80 1.31
N LEU A 139 -4.52 14.71 1.03
CA LEU A 139 -4.02 14.45 -0.31
C LEU A 139 -4.44 13.09 -0.86
N ILE A 140 -4.37 12.03 -0.04
CA ILE A 140 -4.77 10.67 -0.43
C ILE A 140 -6.27 10.58 -0.72
N SER A 141 -7.09 11.34 0.00
CA SER A 141 -8.55 11.35 -0.13
C SER A 141 -9.02 12.15 -1.33
N CYS A 142 -8.41 13.31 -1.57
CA CYS A 142 -8.78 14.19 -2.67
C CYS A 142 -8.26 13.72 -4.04
N THR A 143 -7.29 12.80 -4.09
CA THR A 143 -6.71 12.32 -5.34
C THR A 143 -6.92 10.81 -5.50
N ARG A 144 -7.50 10.38 -6.63
CA ARG A 144 -7.79 8.95 -6.88
C ARG A 144 -6.55 8.16 -7.32
N SER A 145 -5.69 8.78 -8.13
CA SER A 145 -4.46 8.19 -8.66
C SER A 145 -3.48 9.31 -9.06
N GLY A 146 -2.21 8.97 -9.24
CA GLY A 146 -1.19 9.88 -9.76
C GLY A 146 -0.02 10.13 -8.80
N PRO A 147 0.95 10.94 -9.23
CA PRO A 147 2.24 11.07 -8.55
C PRO A 147 2.12 11.71 -7.16
N ILE A 148 1.18 12.66 -6.97
CA ILE A 148 0.93 13.31 -5.67
C ILE A 148 0.45 12.29 -4.65
N ARG A 149 -0.55 11.48 -5.02
CA ARG A 149 -1.08 10.41 -4.20
C ARG A 149 0.01 9.41 -3.83
N ASN A 150 0.81 8.99 -4.81
CA ASN A 150 1.87 8.01 -4.61
C ASN A 150 2.96 8.54 -3.65
N LYS A 151 3.39 9.80 -3.80
CA LYS A 151 4.32 10.41 -2.85
C LYS A 151 3.72 10.55 -1.44
N ALA A 152 2.45 10.94 -1.31
CA ALA A 152 1.77 11.01 -0.01
C ALA A 152 1.71 9.63 0.68
N ILE A 153 1.40 8.56 -0.07
CA ILE A 153 1.42 7.18 0.44
C ILE A 153 2.84 6.77 0.87
N ALA A 154 3.87 7.13 0.10
CA ALA A 154 5.26 6.84 0.47
C ALA A 154 5.67 7.56 1.76
N ILE A 155 5.24 8.81 1.96
CA ILE A 155 5.45 9.55 3.20
C ILE A 155 4.74 8.86 4.37
N VAL A 156 3.46 8.46 4.21
CA VAL A 156 2.72 7.71 5.25
C VAL A 156 3.45 6.43 5.61
N ALA A 157 3.90 5.66 4.61
CA ALA A 157 4.65 4.43 4.83
C ALA A 157 5.94 4.69 5.62
N ARG A 158 6.68 5.75 5.27
CA ARG A 158 7.93 6.11 5.95
C ARG A 158 7.68 6.58 7.38
N VAL A 159 6.69 7.44 7.61
CA VAL A 159 6.29 7.87 8.97
C VAL A 159 5.87 6.66 9.81
N GLY A 160 5.08 5.75 9.23
CA GLY A 160 4.66 4.52 9.90
C GLY A 160 5.81 3.61 10.29
N ALA A 161 6.86 3.52 9.45
CA ALA A 161 8.08 2.77 9.76
C ALA A 161 8.93 3.43 10.86
N LEU A 162 8.99 4.76 10.90
CA LEU A 162 9.74 5.49 11.94
C LEU A 162 9.02 5.51 13.28
N HIS A 163 7.68 5.52 13.27
CA HIS A 163 6.84 5.73 14.45
C HIS A 163 5.69 4.72 14.52
N SER A 164 6.01 3.43 14.43
CA SER A 164 4.99 2.36 14.46
C SER A 164 4.18 2.33 15.77
N GLY A 165 4.74 2.77 16.89
CA GLY A 165 4.01 2.95 18.15
C GLY A 165 2.90 4.01 18.07
N LEU A 166 3.15 5.13 17.37
CA LEU A 166 2.13 6.15 17.09
C LEU A 166 0.98 5.54 16.26
N MET A 167 1.33 4.76 15.24
CA MET A 167 0.34 4.07 14.39
C MET A 167 -0.53 3.11 15.20
N LEU A 168 0.07 2.33 16.10
CA LEU A 168 -0.66 1.42 16.99
C LEU A 168 -1.61 2.18 17.94
N SER A 169 -1.15 3.28 18.56
CA SER A 169 -1.98 4.10 19.46
C SER A 169 -3.16 4.79 18.74
N ARG A 170 -3.02 5.07 17.44
CA ARG A 170 -4.09 5.61 16.60
C ARG A 170 -5.08 4.51 16.21
N LEU A 171 -4.57 3.32 15.89
CA LEU A 171 -5.41 2.15 15.61
C LEU A 171 -6.28 1.81 16.83
N GLU A 172 -5.73 1.81 18.03
CA GLU A 172 -6.47 1.52 19.26
C GLU A 172 -7.65 2.48 19.44
N ARG A 173 -7.41 3.79 19.34
CA ARG A 173 -8.46 4.81 19.45
C ARG A 173 -9.49 4.70 18.31
N ALA A 174 -9.04 4.42 17.09
CA ALA A 174 -9.94 4.23 15.96
C ALA A 174 -10.87 3.03 16.19
N LEU A 175 -10.34 1.88 16.61
CA LEU A 175 -11.13 0.69 16.91
C LEU A 175 -12.08 0.91 18.10
N GLN A 176 -11.66 1.62 19.14
CA GLN A 176 -12.53 2.00 20.26
C GLN A 176 -13.73 2.85 19.79
N ALA A 177 -13.51 3.85 18.94
CA ALA A 177 -14.57 4.69 18.38
C ALA A 177 -15.55 3.88 17.49
N LEU A 178 -15.02 2.99 16.65
CA LEU A 178 -15.82 2.13 15.76
C LEU A 178 -16.57 1.02 16.51
N LYS A 179 -16.12 0.67 17.73
CA LYS A 179 -16.81 -0.26 18.64
C LYS A 179 -17.87 0.43 19.49
N ALA A 180 -17.65 1.67 19.91
CA ALA A 180 -18.57 2.41 20.76
C ALA A 180 -19.97 2.55 20.12
N GLU A 181 -21.02 2.37 20.93
CA GLU A 181 -22.42 2.49 20.49
C GLU A 181 -22.81 3.96 20.28
N GLU A 182 -22.36 4.84 21.17
CA GLU A 182 -22.56 6.28 21.09
C GLU A 182 -21.26 6.96 20.66
N CYS A 183 -21.10 7.19 19.37
CA CYS A 183 -19.96 7.89 18.80
C CYS A 183 -20.45 8.81 17.68
N ASP A 184 -20.07 10.09 17.72
CA ASP A 184 -20.46 11.05 16.69
C ASP A 184 -19.87 10.71 15.31
N GLU A 185 -20.45 11.29 14.26
CA GLU A 185 -20.02 11.04 12.88
C GLU A 185 -18.57 11.51 12.63
N GLU A 186 -18.14 12.60 13.25
CA GLU A 186 -16.79 13.17 13.06
C GLU A 186 -15.70 12.25 13.62
N GLN A 187 -15.92 11.64 14.79
CA GLN A 187 -15.03 10.65 15.37
C GLN A 187 -14.99 9.37 14.52
N ASN A 188 -16.13 8.95 13.95
CA ASN A 188 -16.16 7.82 13.02
C ASN A 188 -15.34 8.12 11.76
N ASP A 189 -15.53 9.29 11.15
CA ASP A 189 -14.78 9.70 9.97
C ASP A 189 -13.28 9.78 10.25
N LEU A 190 -12.90 10.31 11.41
CA LEU A 190 -11.50 10.36 11.85
C LEU A 190 -10.94 8.94 12.06
N ALA A 191 -11.72 8.03 12.64
CA ALA A 191 -11.31 6.63 12.81
C ALA A 191 -11.13 5.94 11.46
N LEU A 192 -12.06 6.11 10.52
CA LEU A 192 -11.98 5.55 9.16
C LEU A 192 -10.80 6.12 8.37
N ALA A 193 -10.53 7.42 8.51
CA ALA A 193 -9.33 8.05 7.95
C ALA A 193 -8.05 7.40 8.48
N HIS A 194 -7.97 7.14 9.79
CA HIS A 194 -6.84 6.43 10.39
C HIS A 194 -6.68 5.01 9.86
N LEU A 195 -7.77 4.25 9.66
CA LEU A 195 -7.69 2.91 9.08
C LEU A 195 -7.14 2.92 7.65
N ASN A 196 -7.49 3.93 6.86
CA ASN A 196 -6.95 4.10 5.51
C ASN A 196 -5.44 4.41 5.56
N ILE A 197 -5.00 5.33 6.44
CA ILE A 197 -3.58 5.62 6.65
C ILE A 197 -2.83 4.35 7.08
N MET A 198 -3.37 3.57 8.02
CA MET A 198 -2.79 2.30 8.49
C MET A 198 -2.58 1.31 7.36
N SER A 199 -3.55 1.19 6.45
CA SER A 199 -3.48 0.36 5.25
C SER A 199 -2.31 0.75 4.32
N ASN A 200 -1.77 1.96 4.50
CA ASN A 200 -0.66 2.47 3.71
C ASN A 200 0.74 2.10 4.24
N VAL A 201 0.85 1.55 5.45
CA VAL A 201 2.12 1.26 6.13
C VAL A 201 2.52 -0.22 5.99
N MET A 202 3.81 -0.49 5.85
CA MET A 202 4.38 -1.83 5.94
C MET A 202 4.92 -2.04 7.37
N PHE A 203 4.36 -3.02 8.08
CA PHE A 203 4.71 -3.32 9.46
C PHE A 203 5.62 -4.54 9.55
N THR A 204 6.48 -4.60 10.56
CA THR A 204 7.27 -5.82 10.87
C THR A 204 6.37 -6.91 11.46
N SER A 205 6.86 -8.15 11.51
CA SER A 205 6.13 -9.28 12.11
C SER A 205 5.76 -9.03 13.58
N GLU A 206 6.62 -8.36 14.36
CA GLU A 206 6.31 -7.99 15.75
C GLU A 206 5.10 -7.04 15.83
N TYR A 207 5.00 -6.06 14.93
CA TYR A 207 3.86 -5.15 14.88
C TYR A 207 2.61 -5.80 14.31
N ILE A 208 2.74 -6.75 13.37
CA ILE A 208 1.61 -7.58 12.90
C ILE A 208 0.96 -8.29 14.09
N VAL A 209 1.76 -8.94 14.96
CA VAL A 209 1.26 -9.58 16.18
C VAL A 209 0.50 -8.58 17.05
N LYS A 210 1.08 -7.40 17.33
CA LYS A 210 0.43 -6.35 18.14
C LYS A 210 -0.87 -5.85 17.53
N ILE A 211 -0.92 -5.65 16.21
CA ILE A 211 -2.10 -5.16 15.48
C ILE A 211 -3.22 -6.20 15.53
N ILE A 212 -2.91 -7.48 15.31
CA ILE A 212 -3.89 -8.57 15.38
C ILE A 212 -4.42 -8.70 16.81
N THR A 213 -3.53 -8.70 17.81
CA THR A 213 -3.92 -8.76 19.23
C THR A 213 -4.85 -7.62 19.61
N LEU A 214 -4.49 -6.39 19.25
CA LEU A 214 -5.30 -5.21 19.54
C LEU A 214 -6.65 -5.26 18.84
N THR A 215 -6.67 -5.70 17.59
CA THR A 215 -7.91 -5.86 16.84
C THR A 215 -8.81 -6.92 17.48
N ASN A 216 -8.24 -8.03 17.94
CA ASN A 216 -8.97 -9.07 18.65
C ASN A 216 -9.58 -8.57 19.97
N GLN A 217 -8.83 -7.79 20.77
CA GLN A 217 -9.32 -7.19 22.02
C GLN A 217 -10.50 -6.24 21.81
N LEU A 218 -10.51 -5.51 20.69
CA LEU A 218 -11.55 -4.55 20.32
C LEU A 218 -12.56 -5.11 19.31
N TRP A 219 -12.57 -6.43 19.11
CA TRP A 219 -13.56 -7.10 18.26
C TRP A 219 -14.87 -7.39 19.03
N PRO A 220 -16.03 -7.49 18.36
CA PRO A 220 -16.32 -6.94 17.03
C PRO A 220 -16.54 -5.42 17.08
N VAL A 221 -16.32 -4.76 15.94
CA VAL A 221 -16.77 -3.37 15.71
C VAL A 221 -18.23 -3.35 15.24
N ARG A 222 -18.83 -2.16 15.16
CA ARG A 222 -20.17 -2.00 14.57
C ARG A 222 -20.22 -2.50 13.12
N LYS A 223 -21.38 -3.03 12.73
CA LYS A 223 -21.58 -3.77 11.46
C LYS A 223 -21.24 -2.94 10.23
N GLU A 224 -21.54 -1.65 10.25
CA GLU A 224 -21.29 -0.71 9.15
C GLU A 224 -19.80 -0.47 8.89
N HIS A 225 -18.94 -0.70 9.89
CA HIS A 225 -17.50 -0.46 9.82
C HIS A 225 -16.69 -1.75 9.66
N LEU A 226 -17.36 -2.91 9.75
CA LEU A 226 -16.74 -4.24 9.73
C LEU A 226 -15.89 -4.45 8.48
N GLU A 227 -16.42 -4.10 7.31
CA GLU A 227 -15.73 -4.26 6.04
C GLU A 227 -14.46 -3.39 5.97
N THR A 228 -14.52 -2.15 6.44
CA THR A 228 -13.35 -1.25 6.46
C THR A 228 -12.24 -1.78 7.36
N VAL A 229 -12.58 -2.32 8.53
CA VAL A 229 -11.59 -2.96 9.44
C VAL A 229 -10.98 -4.19 8.77
N CYS A 230 -11.81 -5.03 8.14
CA CYS A 230 -11.32 -6.20 7.39
C CYS A 230 -10.41 -5.80 6.23
N ASN A 231 -10.75 -4.77 5.47
CA ASN A 231 -9.94 -4.28 4.35
C ASN A 231 -8.59 -3.69 4.82
N MET A 232 -8.59 -3.04 5.98
CA MET A 232 -7.38 -2.53 6.62
C MET A 232 -6.43 -3.66 7.03
N LEU A 233 -6.97 -4.70 7.70
CA LEU A 233 -6.19 -5.89 8.05
C LEU A 233 -5.62 -6.57 6.80
N GLN A 234 -6.43 -6.81 5.77
CA GLN A 234 -5.95 -7.41 4.52
C GLN A 234 -4.81 -6.61 3.89
N SER A 235 -4.95 -5.29 3.84
CA SER A 235 -3.92 -4.39 3.27
C SER A 235 -2.60 -4.47 4.04
N ILE A 236 -2.67 -4.50 5.37
CA ILE A 236 -1.50 -4.63 6.24
C ILE A 236 -0.81 -5.99 6.04
N LEU A 237 -1.58 -7.07 6.07
CA LEU A 237 -1.05 -8.42 5.91
C LEU A 237 -0.43 -8.61 4.51
N TRP A 238 -1.08 -8.07 3.46
CA TRP A 238 -0.54 -8.14 2.10
C TRP A 238 0.78 -7.40 1.97
N LYS A 239 0.89 -6.19 2.53
CA LYS A 239 2.15 -5.44 2.52
C LYS A 239 3.27 -6.16 3.23
N TRP A 240 2.96 -6.86 4.32
CA TRP A 240 3.94 -7.67 5.02
C TRP A 240 4.39 -8.88 4.19
N ILE A 241 3.46 -9.60 3.54
CA ILE A 241 3.77 -10.74 2.66
C ILE A 241 4.59 -10.28 1.44
N GLU A 242 4.13 -9.24 0.73
CA GLU A 242 4.78 -8.70 -0.46
C GLU A 242 6.16 -8.11 -0.15
N GLY A 243 6.32 -7.49 1.03
CA GLY A 243 7.58 -6.91 1.49
C GLY A 243 8.57 -7.91 2.12
N ASN A 244 8.09 -9.05 2.63
CA ASN A 244 8.93 -10.08 3.28
C ASN A 244 8.64 -11.50 2.77
N PRO A 245 8.77 -11.77 1.46
CA PRO A 245 8.41 -13.07 0.87
C PRO A 245 9.20 -14.24 1.47
N THR A 246 10.48 -14.03 1.81
CA THR A 246 11.33 -15.05 2.42
C THR A 246 10.87 -15.41 3.83
N GLN A 247 10.54 -14.41 4.66
CA GLN A 247 10.00 -14.64 6.00
C GLN A 247 8.67 -15.37 5.93
N PHE A 248 7.79 -14.96 5.02
CA PHE A 248 6.50 -15.63 4.79
C PHE A 248 6.67 -17.10 4.38
N SER A 249 7.58 -17.38 3.44
CA SER A 249 7.88 -18.76 3.03
C SER A 249 8.47 -19.59 4.17
N THR A 250 9.33 -19.01 5.02
CA THR A 250 9.87 -19.71 6.20
C THR A 250 8.79 -20.01 7.24
N LEU A 251 7.81 -19.11 7.45
CA LEU A 251 6.68 -19.36 8.36
C LEU A 251 5.84 -20.58 7.96
N GLN A 252 5.85 -20.96 6.68
CA GLN A 252 5.17 -22.18 6.22
C GLN A 252 5.83 -23.46 6.73
N HIS A 253 7.11 -23.42 7.08
CA HIS A 253 7.86 -24.55 7.63
C HIS A 253 8.03 -24.48 9.15
N THR A 254 8.42 -23.31 9.65
CA THR A 254 8.77 -23.10 11.05
C THR A 254 7.68 -22.29 11.71
N SER A 255 6.87 -22.97 12.53
CA SER A 255 5.79 -22.35 13.29
C SER A 255 6.32 -21.24 14.18
N ASN A 256 5.71 -20.06 14.08
CA ASN A 256 5.84 -19.01 15.10
C ASN A 256 4.60 -19.10 16.01
N SER A 257 4.80 -19.48 17.27
CA SER A 257 3.70 -19.68 18.21
C SER A 257 2.93 -18.39 18.51
N GLN A 258 3.63 -17.27 18.67
CA GLN A 258 3.01 -15.98 18.97
C GLN A 258 2.09 -15.50 17.85
N ILE A 259 2.55 -15.56 16.59
CA ILE A 259 1.72 -15.15 15.45
C ILE A 259 0.54 -16.12 15.24
N SER A 260 0.77 -17.42 15.47
CA SER A 260 -0.27 -18.43 15.30
C SER A 260 -1.38 -18.25 16.34
N GLU A 261 -1.02 -18.02 17.60
CA GLU A 261 -1.98 -17.82 18.69
C GLU A 261 -2.89 -16.62 18.44
N VAL A 262 -2.32 -15.46 18.05
CA VAL A 262 -3.12 -14.25 17.82
C VAL A 262 -3.97 -14.35 16.54
N CYS A 263 -3.46 -14.99 15.49
CA CYS A 263 -4.22 -15.28 14.27
C CYS A 263 -5.39 -16.20 14.55
N ASP A 264 -5.17 -17.27 15.33
CA ASP A 264 -6.18 -18.27 15.64
C ASP A 264 -7.28 -17.68 16.54
N ALA A 265 -6.90 -16.86 17.51
CA ALA A 265 -7.84 -16.13 18.36
C ALA A 265 -8.74 -15.20 17.54
N LEU A 266 -8.16 -14.37 16.66
CA LEU A 266 -8.94 -13.46 15.81
C LEU A 266 -9.80 -14.22 14.78
N PHE A 267 -9.26 -15.32 14.21
CA PHE A 267 -9.99 -16.17 13.29
C PHE A 267 -11.28 -16.72 13.92
N LEU A 268 -11.19 -17.21 15.16
CA LEU A 268 -12.36 -17.71 15.90
C LEU A 268 -13.33 -16.59 16.25
N ALA A 269 -12.84 -15.41 16.65
CA ALA A 269 -13.68 -14.24 16.93
C ALA A 269 -14.46 -13.76 15.70
N MET A 270 -13.92 -13.95 14.50
CA MET A 270 -14.59 -13.66 13.23
C MET A 270 -15.61 -14.74 12.81
N ASN A 271 -15.53 -15.95 13.34
CA ASN A 271 -16.38 -17.08 12.99
C ASN A 271 -17.75 -17.02 13.71
N THR A 272 -18.49 -15.93 13.49
CA THR A 272 -19.80 -15.71 14.11
C THR A 272 -20.91 -16.56 13.47
N ASN A 273 -22.02 -16.76 14.19
CA ASN A 273 -23.19 -17.46 13.65
C ASN A 273 -23.96 -16.63 12.60
N GLU A 274 -23.75 -15.32 12.54
CA GLU A 274 -24.40 -14.44 11.57
C GLU A 274 -23.69 -14.54 10.21
N LEU A 275 -24.28 -15.29 9.29
CA LEU A 275 -23.67 -15.60 7.98
C LEU A 275 -23.20 -14.36 7.21
N ARG A 276 -23.96 -13.26 7.22
CA ARG A 276 -23.59 -12.03 6.50
C ARG A 276 -22.33 -11.38 7.08
N ARG A 277 -22.27 -11.20 8.40
CA ARG A 277 -21.06 -10.68 9.08
C ARG A 277 -19.88 -11.61 8.89
N ARG A 278 -20.12 -12.92 9.06
CA ARG A 278 -19.09 -13.93 8.86
C ARG A 278 -18.51 -13.87 7.43
N ALA A 279 -19.35 -13.74 6.41
CA ALA A 279 -18.91 -13.66 5.02
C ALA A 279 -17.97 -12.47 4.76
N ILE A 280 -18.25 -11.30 5.32
CA ILE A 280 -17.38 -10.11 5.22
C ILE A 280 -15.97 -10.40 5.75
N CYS A 281 -15.84 -11.26 6.76
CA CYS A 281 -14.56 -11.62 7.37
C CYS A 281 -13.78 -12.69 6.59
N TRP A 282 -14.40 -13.42 5.66
CA TRP A 282 -13.77 -14.55 4.96
C TRP A 282 -12.44 -14.22 4.29
N PRO A 283 -12.28 -13.07 3.60
CA PRO A 283 -11.00 -12.73 2.99
C PRO A 283 -9.86 -12.57 4.00
N VAL A 284 -10.13 -11.96 5.16
CA VAL A 284 -9.15 -11.84 6.27
C VAL A 284 -8.89 -13.20 6.90
N GLN A 285 -9.94 -13.97 7.20
CA GLN A 285 -9.81 -15.31 7.78
C GLN A 285 -8.93 -16.23 6.93
N MET A 286 -9.02 -16.13 5.60
CA MET A 286 -8.13 -16.86 4.70
C MET A 286 -6.67 -16.41 4.82
N MET A 287 -6.42 -15.09 4.92
CA MET A 287 -5.06 -14.58 5.13
C MET A 287 -4.49 -14.99 6.49
N LEU A 288 -5.31 -15.00 7.55
CA LEU A 288 -4.91 -15.46 8.89
C LEU A 288 -4.50 -16.94 8.87
N ILE A 289 -5.24 -17.80 8.15
CA ILE A 289 -4.86 -19.20 7.94
C ILE A 289 -3.56 -19.30 7.16
N ALA A 290 -3.38 -18.51 6.10
CA ALA A 290 -2.15 -18.54 5.30
C ALA A 290 -0.90 -18.13 6.10
N ILE A 291 -1.04 -17.22 7.08
CA ILE A 291 0.05 -16.78 7.96
C ILE A 291 0.21 -17.71 9.18
N SER A 292 -0.83 -18.48 9.55
CA SER A 292 -0.86 -19.47 10.64
C SER A 292 -1.19 -20.89 10.13
N PRO A 293 -0.27 -21.53 9.37
CA PRO A 293 -0.51 -22.84 8.75
C PRO A 293 -0.43 -24.03 9.72
N VAL A 294 0.13 -23.82 10.91
CA VAL A 294 0.61 -24.84 11.87
C VAL A 294 -0.42 -25.94 12.21
N GLY A 295 -1.70 -25.57 12.33
CA GLY A 295 -2.74 -26.52 12.73
C GLY A 295 -3.28 -27.42 11.62
N LEU A 296 -3.05 -27.10 10.34
CA LEU A 296 -3.65 -27.81 9.22
C LEU A 296 -2.68 -28.76 8.50
N CYS A 297 -1.36 -28.51 8.59
CA CYS A 297 -0.35 -29.44 8.06
C CYS A 297 -0.42 -30.82 8.74
N SER A 298 -0.86 -30.90 10.01
CA SER A 298 -1.05 -32.16 10.73
C SER A 298 -2.21 -33.02 10.20
N LEU A 299 -3.18 -32.41 9.51
CA LEU A 299 -4.33 -33.12 8.94
C LEU A 299 -3.92 -34.07 7.80
N GLU A 300 -2.88 -33.74 7.05
CA GLU A 300 -2.39 -34.54 5.92
C GLU A 300 -1.78 -35.86 6.40
N SER A 301 -1.20 -35.88 7.61
CA SER A 301 -0.63 -37.09 8.23
C SER A 301 -1.66 -38.02 8.89
N GLN A 302 -2.94 -37.59 9.00
CA GLN A 302 -3.98 -38.31 9.76
C GLN A 302 -5.20 -38.72 8.91
N GLN A 303 -5.15 -38.59 7.58
CA GLN A 303 -6.28 -38.95 6.69
C GLN A 303 -6.60 -40.44 6.67
N ASP A 304 -5.71 -41.32 7.15
CA ASP A 304 -5.86 -42.78 7.05
C ASP A 304 -6.58 -43.45 8.24
N SER A 305 -7.19 -42.70 9.16
CA SER A 305 -7.93 -43.30 10.29
C SER A 305 -9.14 -42.47 10.69
N GLU A 306 -10.35 -43.04 10.63
CA GLU A 306 -11.59 -42.41 11.12
C GLU A 306 -11.51 -42.00 12.61
N SER A 307 -10.60 -42.61 13.38
CA SER A 307 -10.27 -42.24 14.77
C SER A 307 -9.45 -40.95 14.91
N GLY A 308 -8.76 -40.49 13.86
CA GLY A 308 -7.92 -39.29 13.87
C GLY A 308 -8.71 -37.97 13.91
N LEU A 309 -9.91 -37.95 13.32
CA LEU A 309 -10.80 -36.78 13.30
C LEU A 309 -11.38 -36.43 14.69
N ILE A 310 -11.48 -37.41 15.59
CA ILE A 310 -12.17 -37.26 16.89
C ILE A 310 -11.29 -36.52 17.93
N ASN A 311 -9.96 -36.47 17.74
CA ASN A 311 -9.00 -35.89 18.68
C ASN A 311 -8.34 -34.58 18.19
N LEU A 312 -8.85 -33.95 17.14
CA LEU A 312 -8.28 -32.70 16.62
C LEU A 312 -8.65 -31.50 17.51
N PRO A 313 -7.74 -30.54 17.70
CA PRO A 313 -8.05 -29.29 18.39
C PRO A 313 -9.22 -28.55 17.70
N ALA A 314 -10.12 -27.94 18.49
CA ALA A 314 -11.30 -27.25 17.96
C ALA A 314 -10.98 -26.18 16.90
N ILE A 315 -9.84 -25.50 17.04
CA ILE A 315 -9.35 -24.52 16.05
C ILE A 315 -9.05 -25.17 14.69
N VAL A 316 -8.47 -26.37 14.67
CA VAL A 316 -8.15 -27.10 13.43
C VAL A 316 -9.44 -27.50 12.72
N VAL A 317 -10.42 -28.00 13.48
CA VAL A 317 -11.75 -28.33 12.95
C VAL A 317 -12.44 -27.10 12.37
N ALA A 318 -12.42 -25.97 13.08
CA ALA A 318 -13.02 -24.72 12.61
C ALA A 318 -12.38 -24.19 11.33
N LYS A 319 -11.04 -24.25 11.23
CA LYS A 319 -10.31 -23.87 10.02
C LYS A 319 -10.65 -24.78 8.84
N LYS A 320 -10.72 -26.09 9.03
CA LYS A 320 -11.11 -27.04 7.98
C LYS A 320 -12.53 -26.78 7.48
N GLN A 321 -13.50 -26.63 8.40
CA GLN A 321 -14.89 -26.31 8.06
C GLN A 321 -15.02 -25.00 7.29
N PHE A 322 -14.22 -23.99 7.64
CA PHE A 322 -14.16 -22.73 6.90
C PHE A 322 -13.70 -22.95 5.46
N LEU A 323 -12.61 -23.71 5.25
CA LEU A 323 -12.10 -24.00 3.90
C LEU A 323 -13.11 -24.79 3.07
N ASP A 324 -13.71 -25.82 3.65
CA ASP A 324 -14.75 -26.62 3.01
C ASP A 324 -15.96 -25.74 2.61
N ALA A 325 -16.34 -24.78 3.47
CA ALA A 325 -17.40 -23.83 3.16
C ALA A 325 -17.06 -22.91 1.98
N ILE A 326 -15.82 -22.41 1.89
CA ILE A 326 -15.36 -21.58 0.77
C ILE A 326 -15.37 -22.39 -0.53
N VAL A 327 -14.77 -23.60 -0.52
CA VAL A 327 -14.76 -24.51 -1.68
C VAL A 327 -16.19 -24.79 -2.14
N THR A 328 -17.08 -25.14 -1.21
CA THR A 328 -18.48 -25.45 -1.50
C THR A 328 -19.20 -24.26 -2.15
N VAL A 329 -19.04 -23.05 -1.63
CA VAL A 329 -19.69 -21.85 -2.18
C VAL A 329 -19.22 -21.57 -3.61
N VAL A 330 -17.89 -21.63 -3.85
CA VAL A 330 -17.33 -21.35 -5.18
C VAL A 330 -17.73 -22.45 -6.17
N GLN A 331 -17.65 -23.73 -5.78
CA GLN A 331 -18.01 -24.86 -6.63
C GLN A 331 -19.51 -24.87 -6.98
N THR A 332 -20.38 -24.62 -6.00
CA THR A 332 -21.84 -24.57 -6.23
C THR A 332 -22.23 -23.50 -7.24
N TYR A 333 -21.52 -22.37 -7.27
CA TYR A 333 -21.77 -21.34 -8.27
C TYR A 333 -21.42 -21.80 -9.70
N VAL A 334 -20.36 -22.59 -9.87
CA VAL A 334 -19.95 -23.14 -11.17
C VAL A 334 -20.93 -24.19 -11.69
N THR A 335 -21.41 -25.06 -10.81
CA THR A 335 -22.23 -26.23 -11.20
C THR A 335 -23.72 -25.90 -11.35
N ASN A 336 -24.20 -24.78 -10.78
CA ASN A 336 -25.60 -24.41 -10.84
C ASN A 336 -25.98 -23.85 -12.22
N ALA A 337 -27.04 -24.41 -12.82
CA ALA A 337 -27.55 -23.97 -14.12
C ALA A 337 -28.09 -22.53 -14.14
N ARG A 338 -28.48 -21.99 -12.97
CA ARG A 338 -28.90 -20.59 -12.78
C ARG A 338 -28.16 -19.98 -11.59
N PRO A 339 -26.89 -19.62 -11.75
CA PRO A 339 -26.08 -19.14 -10.64
C PRO A 339 -26.56 -17.76 -10.18
N ILE A 340 -26.80 -17.60 -8.88
CA ILE A 340 -27.20 -16.32 -8.28
C ILE A 340 -25.97 -15.70 -7.65
N TRP A 341 -25.62 -14.49 -8.09
CA TRP A 341 -24.57 -13.73 -7.44
C TRP A 341 -25.07 -13.16 -6.10
N SER A 342 -24.21 -13.23 -5.10
CA SER A 342 -24.47 -12.66 -3.78
C SER A 342 -23.17 -12.15 -3.17
N GLY A 343 -23.26 -11.27 -2.17
CA GLY A 343 -22.09 -10.83 -1.41
C GLY A 343 -21.30 -12.00 -0.81
N GLN A 344 -21.98 -13.09 -0.44
CA GLN A 344 -21.32 -14.31 0.04
C GLN A 344 -20.40 -14.94 -1.02
N VAL A 345 -20.86 -15.04 -2.27
CA VAL A 345 -20.05 -15.56 -3.39
C VAL A 345 -18.87 -14.62 -3.67
N GLN A 346 -19.10 -13.31 -3.63
CA GLN A 346 -18.03 -12.31 -3.81
C GLN A 346 -16.94 -12.46 -2.75
N TYR A 347 -17.29 -12.53 -1.46
CA TYR A 347 -16.32 -12.72 -0.38
C TYR A 347 -15.63 -14.09 -0.44
N ALA A 348 -16.33 -15.15 -0.84
CA ALA A 348 -15.71 -16.46 -1.03
C ALA A 348 -14.68 -16.44 -2.17
N CYS A 349 -15.01 -15.81 -3.30
CA CYS A 349 -14.07 -15.63 -4.41
C CYS A 349 -12.86 -14.80 -3.99
N HIS A 350 -13.07 -13.70 -3.26
CA HIS A 350 -11.97 -12.87 -2.75
C HIS A 350 -11.05 -13.67 -1.81
N ALA A 351 -11.62 -14.42 -0.87
CA ALA A 351 -10.87 -15.31 0.01
C ALA A 351 -10.06 -16.34 -0.80
N ALA A 352 -10.67 -17.02 -1.77
CA ALA A 352 -9.99 -18.00 -2.60
C ALA A 352 -8.86 -17.39 -3.44
N VAL A 353 -9.06 -16.19 -4.00
CA VAL A 353 -8.02 -15.43 -4.71
C VAL A 353 -6.90 -15.04 -3.76
N ASN A 354 -7.19 -14.62 -2.53
CA ASN A 354 -6.17 -14.31 -1.54
C ASN A 354 -5.27 -15.53 -1.27
N LEU A 355 -5.85 -16.73 -1.15
CA LEU A 355 -5.07 -17.95 -0.95
C LEU A 355 -4.21 -18.30 -2.19
N CYS A 356 -4.78 -18.19 -3.39
CA CYS A 356 -4.04 -18.39 -4.64
C CYS A 356 -2.85 -17.40 -4.74
N LYS A 357 -3.07 -16.14 -4.37
CA LYS A 357 -2.03 -15.13 -4.34
C LYS A 357 -0.95 -15.47 -3.31
N CYS A 358 -1.33 -15.90 -2.10
CA CYS A 358 -0.39 -16.35 -1.06
C CYS A 358 0.51 -17.47 -1.58
N ALA A 359 -0.05 -18.46 -2.28
CA ALA A 359 0.71 -19.57 -2.85
C ALA A 359 1.81 -19.11 -3.82
N THR A 360 1.65 -17.97 -4.50
CA THR A 360 2.70 -17.43 -5.37
C THR A 360 3.94 -16.99 -4.60
N PHE A 361 3.82 -16.62 -3.33
CA PHE A 361 4.93 -16.14 -2.49
C PHE A 361 5.70 -17.26 -1.81
N VAL A 362 5.45 -18.50 -2.22
CA VAL A 362 5.99 -19.71 -1.60
C VAL A 362 6.60 -20.60 -2.69
N THR A 363 7.71 -21.27 -2.39
CA THR A 363 8.56 -21.95 -3.40
C THR A 363 8.30 -23.44 -3.59
N LEU A 364 7.76 -24.15 -2.59
CA LEU A 364 7.67 -25.61 -2.59
C LEU A 364 6.22 -26.06 -2.75
N SER A 365 5.97 -27.08 -3.56
CA SER A 365 4.63 -27.62 -3.78
C SER A 365 4.01 -28.30 -2.55
N ASP A 366 4.83 -28.69 -1.58
CA ASP A 366 4.42 -29.54 -0.45
C ASP A 366 3.82 -28.74 0.70
N PHE A 367 3.67 -27.43 0.54
CA PHE A 367 3.03 -26.61 1.57
C PHE A 367 1.52 -26.78 1.55
N PHE A 368 0.93 -26.81 2.75
CA PHE A 368 -0.51 -26.80 2.96
C PHE A 368 -1.28 -25.82 2.06
N ILE A 369 -0.74 -24.61 1.86
CA ILE A 369 -1.34 -23.59 0.98
C ILE A 369 -1.54 -24.13 -0.44
N PHE A 370 -0.57 -24.87 -1.00
CA PHE A 370 -0.70 -25.44 -2.34
C PHE A 370 -1.78 -26.53 -2.40
N ASN A 371 -1.88 -27.40 -1.39
CA ASN A 371 -2.88 -28.47 -1.36
C ASN A 371 -4.31 -27.90 -1.40
N VAL A 372 -4.57 -26.83 -0.64
CA VAL A 372 -5.87 -26.15 -0.68
C VAL A 372 -6.07 -25.36 -1.98
N VAL A 373 -5.02 -24.74 -2.52
CA VAL A 373 -5.13 -24.03 -3.80
C VAL A 373 -5.49 -24.98 -4.95
N GLN A 374 -4.98 -26.21 -4.97
CA GLN A 374 -5.34 -27.18 -6.01
C GLN A 374 -6.85 -27.47 -6.06
N SER A 375 -7.55 -27.45 -4.92
CA SER A 375 -9.00 -27.67 -4.89
C SER A 375 -9.81 -26.43 -5.29
N LEU A 376 -9.22 -25.23 -5.24
CA LEU A 376 -9.91 -23.96 -5.53
C LEU A 376 -9.61 -23.40 -6.92
N ILE A 377 -8.41 -23.61 -7.45
CA ILE A 377 -7.86 -22.83 -8.59
C ILE A 377 -8.72 -22.90 -9.85
N GLU A 378 -9.17 -24.09 -10.26
CA GLU A 378 -10.01 -24.27 -11.46
C GLU A 378 -11.42 -23.69 -11.25
N HIS A 379 -11.98 -23.83 -10.05
CA HIS A 379 -13.28 -23.25 -9.72
C HIS A 379 -13.21 -21.71 -9.77
N VAL A 380 -12.20 -21.09 -9.15
CA VAL A 380 -12.01 -19.64 -9.16
C VAL A 380 -11.79 -19.12 -10.57
N LYS A 381 -10.93 -19.79 -11.36
CA LYS A 381 -10.74 -19.47 -12.79
C LYS A 381 -12.07 -19.50 -13.55
N SER A 382 -12.88 -20.54 -13.33
CA SER A 382 -14.17 -20.68 -13.98
C SER A 382 -15.16 -19.57 -13.59
N VAL A 383 -15.24 -19.22 -12.31
CA VAL A 383 -16.16 -18.17 -11.84
C VAL A 383 -15.72 -16.79 -12.31
N LEU A 384 -14.44 -16.44 -12.14
CA LEU A 384 -13.95 -15.06 -12.26
C LEU A 384 -13.42 -14.67 -13.65
N LEU A 385 -13.06 -15.64 -14.49
CA LEU A 385 -12.49 -15.34 -15.81
C LEU A 385 -13.32 -15.90 -16.97
N THR A 386 -14.09 -16.97 -16.77
CA THR A 386 -14.85 -17.63 -17.87
C THR A 386 -16.38 -17.62 -17.72
N GLY A 387 -16.93 -17.38 -16.52
CA GLY A 387 -18.36 -17.51 -16.23
C GLY A 387 -19.26 -16.31 -16.59
N PHE A 388 -20.56 -16.44 -16.29
CA PHE A 388 -21.55 -15.35 -16.28
C PHE A 388 -21.29 -14.42 -15.11
N ARG A 389 -20.22 -13.64 -15.23
CA ARG A 389 -19.76 -12.76 -14.17
C ARG A 389 -20.76 -11.62 -13.97
N PRO A 390 -21.03 -11.26 -12.72
CA PRO A 390 -21.74 -10.04 -12.40
C PRO A 390 -20.78 -8.86 -12.40
N ARG A 391 -21.31 -7.71 -12.79
CA ARG A 391 -20.57 -6.45 -12.94
C ARG A 391 -20.01 -5.89 -11.63
N GLU A 392 -20.33 -6.51 -10.50
CA GLU A 392 -20.11 -6.00 -9.14
C GLU A 392 -18.77 -6.45 -8.52
N MET A 393 -18.04 -7.39 -9.14
CA MET A 393 -16.74 -7.81 -8.61
C MET A 393 -15.69 -6.71 -8.80
N ASP A 394 -14.92 -6.41 -7.76
CA ASP A 394 -13.81 -5.46 -7.83
C ASP A 394 -12.77 -5.93 -8.85
N ARG A 395 -12.46 -5.04 -9.80
CA ARG A 395 -11.42 -5.24 -10.81
C ARG A 395 -10.08 -5.65 -10.19
N LYS A 396 -9.72 -5.11 -9.02
CA LYS A 396 -8.47 -5.47 -8.34
C LYS A 396 -8.41 -6.97 -8.02
N ILE A 397 -9.52 -7.57 -7.58
CA ILE A 397 -9.60 -9.01 -7.29
C ILE A 397 -9.44 -9.83 -8.57
N LEU A 398 -10.01 -9.37 -9.68
CA LEU A 398 -9.83 -10.02 -11.00
C LEU A 398 -8.38 -9.96 -11.48
N VAL A 399 -7.72 -8.82 -11.28
CA VAL A 399 -6.28 -8.65 -11.59
C VAL A 399 -5.43 -9.56 -10.71
N ASP A 400 -5.66 -9.56 -9.39
CA ASP A 400 -4.95 -10.44 -8.45
C ASP A 400 -5.18 -11.93 -8.81
N CYS A 401 -6.39 -12.30 -9.24
CA CYS A 401 -6.70 -13.64 -9.74
C CYS A 401 -5.86 -13.99 -10.97
N PHE A 402 -5.87 -13.14 -12.01
CA PHE A 402 -5.11 -13.37 -13.23
C PHE A 402 -3.60 -13.52 -12.94
N VAL A 403 -3.04 -12.59 -12.16
CA VAL A 403 -1.61 -12.60 -11.79
C VAL A 403 -1.27 -13.87 -11.01
N SER A 404 -2.15 -14.31 -10.11
CA SER A 404 -1.95 -15.53 -9.33
C SER A 404 -1.96 -16.77 -10.22
N LEU A 405 -2.93 -16.89 -11.12
CA LEU A 405 -3.00 -18.00 -12.07
C LEU A 405 -1.77 -18.03 -12.99
N PHE A 406 -1.34 -16.87 -13.50
CA PHE A 406 -0.11 -16.75 -14.29
C PHE A 406 1.11 -17.30 -13.54
N ARG A 407 1.24 -16.94 -12.25
CA ARG A 407 2.39 -17.33 -11.42
C ARG A 407 2.37 -18.78 -10.97
N LEU A 408 1.20 -19.35 -10.72
CA LEU A 408 1.04 -20.72 -10.23
C LEU A 408 1.11 -21.75 -11.37
N LYS A 409 0.34 -21.51 -12.42
CA LYS A 409 0.20 -22.43 -13.56
C LYS A 409 -0.25 -21.64 -14.77
N PHE A 410 0.70 -21.07 -15.51
CA PHE A 410 0.36 -20.34 -16.71
C PHE A 410 -0.36 -21.26 -17.71
N ASP A 411 -1.53 -20.80 -18.12
CA ASP A 411 -2.39 -21.46 -19.10
C ASP A 411 -2.72 -20.47 -20.22
N ASN A 412 -2.37 -20.86 -21.46
CA ASN A 412 -2.63 -20.07 -22.66
C ASN A 412 -4.13 -19.82 -22.86
N ASP A 413 -5.01 -20.73 -22.42
CA ASP A 413 -6.45 -20.58 -22.62
C ASP A 413 -7.01 -19.41 -21.81
N MET A 414 -6.51 -19.21 -20.59
CA MET A 414 -6.91 -18.09 -19.75
C MET A 414 -6.51 -16.75 -20.40
N PHE A 415 -5.30 -16.67 -20.96
CA PHE A 415 -4.87 -15.50 -21.74
C PHE A 415 -5.78 -15.26 -22.95
N ARG A 416 -6.11 -16.31 -23.70
CA ARG A 416 -7.02 -16.22 -24.86
C ARG A 416 -8.38 -15.67 -24.47
N ILE A 417 -8.99 -16.22 -23.42
CA ILE A 417 -10.33 -15.86 -22.98
C ILE A 417 -10.41 -14.36 -22.67
N CYS A 418 -9.42 -13.82 -21.94
CA CYS A 418 -9.39 -12.39 -21.62
C CYS A 418 -9.14 -11.53 -22.86
N LEU A 419 -8.24 -11.95 -23.74
CA LEU A 419 -7.86 -11.22 -24.94
C LEU A 419 -9.01 -11.12 -25.96
N SER A 420 -9.70 -12.24 -26.22
CA SER A 420 -10.82 -12.30 -27.17
C SER A 420 -12.18 -11.98 -26.52
N SER A 421 -12.19 -11.56 -25.25
CA SER A 421 -13.44 -11.26 -24.56
C SER A 421 -14.14 -10.06 -25.18
N SER A 422 -15.45 -10.14 -25.36
CA SER A 422 -16.29 -8.97 -25.66
C SER A 422 -16.48 -8.05 -24.45
N GLN A 423 -16.05 -8.48 -23.25
CA GLN A 423 -16.19 -7.71 -22.02
C GLN A 423 -14.93 -6.85 -21.80
N THR A 424 -15.06 -5.52 -21.95
CA THR A 424 -13.95 -4.55 -21.78
C THR A 424 -13.23 -4.71 -20.45
N VAL A 425 -13.94 -5.07 -19.37
CA VAL A 425 -13.34 -5.30 -18.05
C VAL A 425 -12.27 -6.39 -18.09
N LEU A 426 -12.44 -7.47 -18.87
CA LEU A 426 -11.42 -8.52 -18.97
C LEU A 426 -10.18 -8.08 -19.75
N GLN A 427 -10.40 -7.29 -20.79
CA GLN A 427 -9.30 -6.72 -21.56
C GLN A 427 -8.49 -5.75 -20.67
N LEU A 428 -9.16 -4.95 -19.84
CA LEU A 428 -8.50 -4.10 -18.83
C LEU A 428 -7.78 -4.91 -17.76
N VAL A 429 -8.41 -5.97 -17.23
CA VAL A 429 -7.78 -6.88 -16.25
C VAL A 429 -6.52 -7.50 -16.83
N LEU A 430 -6.57 -7.94 -18.10
CA LEU A 430 -5.40 -8.47 -18.80
C LEU A 430 -4.27 -7.43 -18.86
N VAL A 431 -4.55 -6.22 -19.33
CA VAL A 431 -3.54 -5.16 -19.47
C VAL A 431 -2.95 -4.77 -18.10
N GLU A 432 -3.78 -4.59 -17.07
CA GLU A 432 -3.31 -4.26 -15.72
C GLU A 432 -2.48 -5.40 -15.10
N ALA A 433 -2.91 -6.65 -15.25
CA ALA A 433 -2.16 -7.82 -14.76
C ALA A 433 -0.80 -7.94 -15.44
N LEU A 434 -0.73 -7.74 -16.76
CA LEU A 434 0.54 -7.75 -17.50
C LEU A 434 1.46 -6.62 -17.08
N CYS A 435 0.91 -5.42 -16.85
CA CYS A 435 1.67 -4.30 -16.29
C CYS A 435 2.29 -4.67 -14.94
N ILE A 436 1.52 -5.27 -14.02
CA ILE A 436 2.03 -5.73 -12.72
C ILE A 436 3.11 -6.81 -12.90
N ILE A 437 2.88 -7.81 -13.74
CA ILE A 437 3.86 -8.89 -14.01
C ILE A 437 5.17 -8.32 -14.56
N SER A 438 5.09 -7.29 -15.40
CA SER A 438 6.27 -6.66 -16.03
C SER A 438 7.03 -5.69 -15.11
N THR A 439 6.35 -5.01 -14.19
CA THR A 439 6.93 -3.91 -13.39
C THR A 439 7.27 -4.31 -11.96
N GLN A 440 6.60 -5.31 -11.40
CA GLN A 440 6.85 -5.76 -10.04
C GLN A 440 8.22 -6.47 -9.94
N PRO A 441 9.01 -6.21 -8.88
CA PRO A 441 10.21 -6.99 -8.61
C PRO A 441 9.90 -8.49 -8.56
N ARG A 442 10.54 -9.27 -9.43
CA ARG A 442 10.21 -10.68 -9.66
C ARG A 442 10.92 -11.58 -8.66
N LEU A 443 10.18 -12.46 -7.98
CA LEU A 443 10.77 -13.58 -7.24
C LEU A 443 11.39 -14.58 -8.21
N HIS A 444 12.51 -15.20 -7.85
CA HIS A 444 13.29 -15.99 -8.82
C HIS A 444 12.50 -17.17 -9.41
N TRP A 445 11.54 -17.72 -8.67
CA TRP A 445 10.66 -18.83 -9.09
C TRP A 445 9.42 -18.40 -9.87
N TRP A 446 9.09 -17.10 -9.93
CA TRP A 446 7.95 -16.66 -10.74
C TRP A 446 8.25 -16.79 -12.24
N PRO A 447 7.26 -17.22 -13.04
CA PRO A 447 7.42 -17.31 -14.48
C PRO A 447 7.74 -15.95 -15.11
N LYS A 448 8.47 -15.99 -16.22
CA LYS A 448 8.80 -14.79 -17.01
C LYS A 448 7.63 -14.40 -17.89
N ILE A 449 7.49 -13.10 -18.16
CA ILE A 449 6.47 -12.57 -19.07
C ILE A 449 6.60 -13.12 -20.50
N ASP A 450 7.79 -13.61 -20.87
CA ASP A 450 8.10 -14.20 -22.17
C ASP A 450 7.15 -15.34 -22.57
N MET A 451 6.48 -15.99 -21.60
CA MET A 451 5.46 -17.01 -21.85
C MET A 451 4.29 -16.52 -22.72
N ILE A 452 4.09 -15.20 -22.81
CA ILE A 452 3.01 -14.56 -23.59
C ILE A 452 3.47 -14.18 -25.01
N MET A 453 4.76 -14.28 -25.32
CA MET A 453 5.32 -13.77 -26.59
C MET A 453 4.68 -14.39 -27.83
N SER A 454 4.22 -15.63 -27.74
CA SER A 454 3.49 -16.35 -28.80
C SER A 454 2.18 -15.66 -29.23
N ARG A 455 1.64 -14.74 -28.43
CA ARG A 455 0.42 -13.98 -28.71
C ARG A 455 0.62 -12.47 -28.64
N SER A 456 1.88 -12.01 -28.67
CA SER A 456 2.22 -10.59 -28.57
C SER A 456 1.56 -9.75 -29.68
N ASP A 457 1.41 -10.28 -30.88
CA ASP A 457 0.75 -9.57 -31.99
C ASP A 457 -0.74 -9.35 -31.75
N GLN A 458 -1.43 -10.33 -31.17
CA GLN A 458 -2.85 -10.19 -30.80
C GLN A 458 -3.03 -9.16 -29.69
N LEU A 459 -2.10 -9.11 -28.72
CA LEU A 459 -2.10 -8.09 -27.68
C LEU A 459 -1.84 -6.69 -28.25
N ARG A 460 -0.86 -6.55 -29.17
CA ARG A 460 -0.60 -5.29 -29.88
C ARG A 460 -1.82 -4.83 -30.66
N ALA A 461 -2.47 -5.73 -31.41
CA ALA A 461 -3.67 -5.42 -32.17
C ALA A 461 -4.81 -4.92 -31.26
N LEU A 462 -5.02 -5.55 -30.10
CA LEU A 462 -5.99 -5.09 -29.11
C LEU A 462 -5.67 -3.66 -28.63
N LEU A 463 -4.42 -3.40 -28.23
CA LEU A 463 -4.01 -2.08 -27.75
C LEU A 463 -4.13 -1.00 -28.84
N MET A 464 -3.71 -1.30 -30.07
CA MET A 464 -3.86 -0.40 -31.21
C MET A 464 -5.32 -0.07 -31.49
N SER A 465 -6.20 -1.08 -31.47
CA SER A 465 -7.64 -0.86 -31.68
C SER A 465 -8.28 0.02 -30.58
N VAL A 466 -7.75 -0.03 -29.36
CA VAL A 466 -8.20 0.85 -28.26
C VAL A 466 -7.69 2.27 -28.48
N ILE A 467 -6.43 2.43 -28.87
CA ILE A 467 -5.84 3.74 -29.19
C ILE A 467 -6.63 4.41 -30.32
N GLU A 468 -6.92 3.70 -31.41
CA GLU A 468 -7.71 4.21 -32.54
C GLU A 468 -9.08 4.70 -32.08
N LYS A 469 -9.81 3.90 -31.29
CA LYS A 469 -11.12 4.30 -30.74
C LYS A 469 -11.04 5.54 -29.87
N VAL A 470 -10.02 5.66 -29.01
CA VAL A 470 -9.82 6.85 -28.16
C VAL A 470 -9.58 8.10 -29.01
N LEU A 471 -8.73 7.97 -30.04
CA LEU A 471 -8.43 9.06 -30.98
C LEU A 471 -9.64 9.45 -31.84
N GLU A 472 -10.53 8.52 -32.16
CA GLU A 472 -11.78 8.78 -32.87
C GLU A 472 -12.83 9.48 -31.99
N THR A 473 -12.88 9.15 -30.69
CA THR A 473 -13.83 9.76 -29.74
C THR A 473 -13.42 11.15 -29.25
N ASP A 474 -12.14 11.48 -29.28
CA ASP A 474 -11.60 12.82 -29.02
C ASP A 474 -11.00 13.38 -30.32
N PRO A 475 -11.80 13.99 -31.22
CA PRO A 475 -11.22 14.76 -32.31
C PRO A 475 -10.41 15.88 -31.68
N ILE A 476 -9.09 15.78 -31.80
CA ILE A 476 -8.11 16.73 -31.29
C ILE A 476 -8.54 18.14 -31.73
N ASN A 477 -9.18 18.89 -30.82
CA ASN A 477 -9.35 20.32 -30.97
C ASN A 477 -7.95 20.93 -30.87
N ALA A 478 -7.36 21.23 -32.02
CA ALA A 478 -6.04 21.82 -32.19
C ALA A 478 -5.87 23.23 -31.55
N SER A 479 -6.80 23.66 -30.69
CA SER A 479 -6.79 24.93 -29.96
C SER A 479 -6.68 24.78 -28.44
N SER A 480 -6.66 23.58 -27.88
CA SER A 480 -6.29 23.36 -26.47
C SER A 480 -4.93 22.68 -26.40
N GLY A 481 -3.98 23.26 -25.67
CA GLY A 481 -2.59 22.79 -25.54
C GLY A 481 -2.40 21.45 -24.81
N HIS A 482 -3.37 20.54 -24.90
CA HIS A 482 -3.18 19.14 -24.55
C HIS A 482 -2.52 18.44 -25.74
N LEU A 483 -1.20 18.26 -25.67
CA LEU A 483 -0.53 17.18 -26.38
C LEU A 483 -0.69 15.91 -25.51
N PRO A 484 -1.42 14.88 -25.95
CA PRO A 484 -1.30 13.56 -25.37
C PRO A 484 -0.14 12.82 -26.04
N LEU A 485 0.69 12.15 -25.23
CA LEU A 485 1.69 11.16 -25.63
C LEU A 485 2.82 11.68 -26.54
N SER A 486 3.83 12.32 -25.92
CA SER A 486 5.18 12.21 -26.46
C SER A 486 5.68 10.79 -26.27
N VAL A 487 5.54 9.96 -27.30
CA VAL A 487 6.36 8.76 -27.49
C VAL A 487 7.80 9.26 -27.66
N SER A 488 8.53 9.35 -26.56
CA SER A 488 9.98 9.43 -26.59
C SER A 488 10.47 8.10 -27.17
N ARG A 489 10.93 8.17 -28.42
CA ARG A 489 11.65 7.09 -29.10
C ARG A 489 12.71 6.54 -28.16
N VAL A 490 12.55 5.27 -27.78
CA VAL A 490 13.60 4.46 -27.19
C VAL A 490 14.54 4.10 -28.35
N SER A 491 15.53 4.94 -28.56
CA SER A 491 16.81 4.54 -29.14
C SER A 491 17.83 4.67 -28.01
N ASP A 492 18.57 3.58 -27.79
CA ASP A 492 19.67 3.39 -26.84
C ASP A 492 19.27 2.79 -25.47
N ILE A 493 19.15 1.46 -25.42
CA ILE A 493 20.01 0.49 -24.69
C ILE A 493 19.62 -0.93 -25.12
#